data_AF-A0A818C8R3-F1
#
_entry.id   AF-A0A818C8R3-F1
#
_cell.length_a   1.000
_cell.length_b   1.000
_cell.length_c   1.000
_cell.angle_alpha   90.00
_cell.angle_beta   90.00
_cell.angle_gamma   90.00
#
_symmetry.space_group_name_H-M   'P 1'
#
loop_
_entity.id
_entity.type
_entity.pdbx_description
1 polymer ?
#
loop_
_entity_poly.entity_id
_entity_poly.type
_entity_poly.pdbx_seq_one_letter_code
_entity_poly.pdbx_strand_id
1 'polypeptide(L)' 'MGIDDQFKSTIHRVINTSGTIRYSIPVFFGPNYFAEIKSLINNEKEKYEPILAGCFLPVYFRPVNSYLGT' A
#
# COMPACT_ATOMS: atom_id res chain seq x y z
N MET A 1 -2.47 -2.49 8.08
CA MET A 1 -2.36 -1.10 7.57
C MET A 1 -1.29 -0.41 8.43
N GLY A 2 -0.75 0.76 8.06
CA GLY A 2 0.50 1.30 8.65
C GLY A 2 0.46 1.55 10.17
N ILE A 3 1.65 1.63 10.79
CA ILE A 3 1.95 1.71 12.25
C ILE A 3 0.76 1.25 13.13
N ASP A 4 0.49 -0.05 13.13
CA ASP A 4 -0.60 -0.73 13.86
C ASP A 4 -2.02 -0.17 13.67
N ASP A 5 -2.37 0.11 12.41
CA ASP A 5 -3.69 0.60 11.96
C ASP A 5 -4.07 2.02 12.44
N GLN A 6 -3.13 2.77 13.01
CA GLN A 6 -3.30 4.20 13.27
C GLN A 6 -3.33 5.01 11.96
N PHE A 7 -2.62 4.53 10.93
CA PHE A 7 -2.60 5.15 9.60
C PHE A 7 -3.23 4.25 8.55
N LYS A 8 -4.13 4.83 7.76
CA LYS A 8 -4.87 4.14 6.69
C LYS A 8 -4.36 4.60 5.32
N SER A 9 -3.99 3.64 4.48
CA SER A 9 -3.75 3.89 3.05
C SER A 9 -5.02 4.42 2.39
N THR A 10 -4.92 5.52 1.65
CA THR A 10 -6.05 6.12 0.95
C THR A 10 -6.47 5.28 -0.25
N ILE A 11 -7.63 4.62 -0.15
CA ILE A 11 -8.30 4.01 -1.31
C ILE A 11 -8.86 5.14 -2.16
N HIS A 12 -8.36 5.29 -3.39
CA HIS A 12 -8.81 6.33 -4.31
C HIS A 12 -9.08 5.74 -5.70
N ARG A 13 -10.09 6.29 -6.38
CA ARG A 13 -10.48 5.92 -7.75
C ARG A 13 -10.53 7.20 -8.58
N VAL A 14 -10.01 7.12 -9.80
CA VAL A 14 -10.13 8.19 -10.79
C VAL A 14 -11.18 7.78 -11.82
N ILE A 15 -12.12 8.67 -12.11
CA ILE A 15 -13.12 8.53 -13.17
C ILE A 15 -12.97 9.74 -14.09
N ASN A 16 -12.79 9.50 -15.39
CA ASN A 16 -12.77 10.59 -16.37
C ASN A 16 -14.20 10.89 -16.82
N THR A 17 -14.79 11.99 -16.35
CA THR A 17 -16.15 12.42 -16.69
C THR A 17 -16.18 13.52 -17.76
N SER A 18 -15.03 14.06 -18.15
CA SER A 18 -14.93 15.28 -18.96
C SER A 18 -15.01 15.07 -20.47
N GLY A 19 -14.94 13.81 -20.94
CA GLY A 19 -14.85 13.48 -22.37
C GLY A 19 -13.53 13.89 -23.05
N THR A 20 -12.61 14.54 -22.31
CA THR A 20 -11.29 14.95 -22.80
C THR A 20 -10.19 14.03 -22.27
N ILE A 21 -9.03 13.99 -22.95
CA ILE A 21 -7.91 13.14 -22.55
C ILE A 21 -7.28 13.69 -21.26
N ARG A 22 -7.14 12.82 -20.26
CA ARG A 22 -6.53 13.15 -18.95
C ARG A 22 -5.25 12.35 -18.75
N TYR A 23 -4.16 13.05 -18.46
CA TYR A 23 -2.87 12.45 -18.10
C TYR A 23 -2.63 12.48 -16.59
N SER A 24 -1.88 11.50 -16.08
CA SER A 24 -1.43 11.45 -14.70
C SER A 24 -0.09 10.75 -14.65
N ILE A 25 0.92 11.41 -14.08
CA ILE A 25 2.29 10.88 -13.96
C ILE A 25 2.61 10.83 -12.46
N PRO A 26 2.25 9.74 -11.75
CA PRO A 26 2.49 9.64 -10.32
C PRO A 26 3.97 9.39 -10.03
N VAL A 27 4.44 9.93 -8.91
CA VAL A 27 5.72 9.58 -8.30
C VAL A 27 5.42 8.77 -7.05
N PHE A 28 5.95 7.55 -6.99
CA PHE A 28 5.87 6.69 -5.81
C PHE A 28 7.23 6.63 -5.13
N PHE A 29 7.24 6.77 -3.82
CA PHE A 29 8.42 6.54 -2.99
C PHE A 29 8.13 5.41 -2.01
N GLY A 30 9.17 4.66 -1.69
CA GLY A 30 9.10 3.54 -0.76
C GLY A 30 10.47 3.24 -0.17
N PRO A 31 10.52 2.43 0.89
CA PRO A 31 11.77 2.01 1.49
C PRO A 31 12.59 1.12 0.54
N ASN A 32 13.89 0.96 0.85
CA ASN A 32 14.74 0.00 0.14
C ASN A 32 14.13 -1.41 0.20
N TYR A 33 14.29 -2.20 -0.85
CA TYR A 33 13.73 -3.56 -0.95
C TYR A 33 14.08 -4.46 0.25
N PHE A 34 15.30 -4.35 0.77
CA PHE A 34 15.77 -5.14 1.91
C PHE A 34 15.60 -4.43 3.26
N ALA A 35 14.95 -3.27 3.29
CA ALA A 35 14.66 -2.60 4.55
C ALA A 35 13.63 -3.39 5.36
N GLU A 36 13.91 -3.55 6.65
CA GLU A 36 12.96 -4.08 7.61
C GLU A 36 11.92 -3.00 7.96
N ILE A 37 10.65 -3.36 7.87
CA ILE A 37 9.51 -2.56 8.29
C ILE A 37 8.98 -3.16 9.59
N LYS A 38 8.93 -2.36 10.65
CA LYS A 38 8.42 -2.74 11.97
C LYS A 38 7.62 -1.60 12.59
N SER A 39 6.81 -1.92 13.61
CA SER A 39 6.08 -0.89 14.36
C SER A 39 7.06 0.00 15.14
N LEU A 40 6.70 1.27 15.31
CA LEU A 40 7.45 2.25 16.12
C LEU A 40 6.65 2.71 17.34
N ILE A 41 5.56 2.01 17.68
CA ILE A 41 4.73 2.34 18.83
C ILE A 41 5.39 1.74 20.08
N ASN A 42 5.91 2.61 20.96
CA ASN A 42 6.65 2.20 22.16
C ASN A 42 5.80 1.65 23.31
N ASN A 43 4.46 1.79 23.26
CA ASN A 43 3.60 1.65 24.45
C ASN A 43 2.50 0.58 24.34
N GLU A 44 2.39 -0.10 23.20
CA GLU A 44 1.43 -1.20 23.00
C GLU A 44 2.15 -2.42 22.44
N LYS A 45 1.59 -3.61 22.66
CA LYS A 45 2.10 -4.83 22.02
C LYS A 45 1.98 -4.65 20.51
N GLU A 46 3.10 -4.74 19.81
CA GLU A 46 3.15 -4.68 18.34
C GLU A 46 2.10 -5.62 17.74
N LYS A 47 1.26 -5.10 16.85
CA LYS A 47 0.16 -5.87 16.26
C LYS A 47 0.64 -6.77 15.14
N TYR A 48 1.71 -6.38 14.47
CA TYR A 48 2.24 -7.05 13.29
C TYR A 48 3.72 -7.36 13.48
N GLU A 49 4.11 -8.56 13.06
CA GLU A 49 5.53 -8.96 13.04
C GLU A 49 6.32 -8.12 12.02
N PRO A 50 7.60 -7.84 12.30
CA PRO A 50 8.48 -7.21 11.33
C PRO A 50 8.57 -7.98 10.01
N ILE A 51 8.63 -7.25 8.90
CA ILE A 51 8.73 -7.83 7.56
C ILE A 51 9.67 -7.00 6.67
N LEU A 52 10.28 -7.65 5.68
CA LEU A 52 11.05 -6.94 4.66
C LEU A 52 10.12 -6.20 3.69
N ALA A 53 10.48 -4.99 3.32
CA ALA A 53 9.73 -4.17 2.36
C ALA A 53 9.44 -4.91 1.04
N GLY A 54 10.42 -5.68 0.54
CA GLY A 54 10.29 -6.47 -0.67
C GLY A 54 9.19 -7.53 -0.63
N CYS A 55 8.83 -8.04 0.55
CA CYS A 55 7.77 -9.04 0.71
C CYS A 55 6.37 -8.49 0.42
N PHE A 56 6.18 -7.16 0.47
CA PHE A 56 4.90 -6.53 0.12
C PHE A 56 4.64 -6.51 -1.38
N LEU A 57 5.67 -6.39 -2.22
CA LEU A 57 5.49 -6.17 -3.66
C LEU A 57 4.70 -7.30 -4.35
N PRO A 58 4.97 -8.59 -4.11
CA PRO A 58 4.19 -9.68 -4.72
C PRO A 58 2.69 -9.66 -4.36
N VAL A 59 2.31 -9.08 -3.21
CA VAL A 59 0.90 -8.96 -2.81
C VAL A 59 0.19 -7.88 -3.64
N TYR A 60 0.87 -6.76 -3.90
CA TYR A 60 0.33 -5.63 -4.67
C TYR A 60 0.32 -5.86 -6.20
N PHE A 61 1.26 -6.64 -6.72
CA PHE A 61 1.35 -6.94 -8.16
C PHE A 61 0.61 -8.20 -8.59
N ARG A 62 -0.13 -8.86 -7.70
CA ARG A 62 -1.09 -9.89 -8.11
C ARG A 62 -2.17 -9.25 -9.00
N PRO A 63 -2.57 -9.91 -10.09
CA PRO A 63 -3.63 -9.39 -10.96
C PRO A 63 -4.88 -9.10 -10.11
N VAL A 64 -5.41 -7.89 -10.27
CA VAL A 64 -6.52 -7.28 -9.49
C VAL A 64 -7.84 -8.09 -9.57
N ASN A 65 -7.87 -9.19 -10.33
CA ASN A 65 -9.02 -10.08 -10.44
C ASN A 65 -9.43 -10.76 -9.13
N SER A 66 -8.61 -10.76 -8.07
CA SER A 66 -9.00 -11.38 -6.79
C SER A 66 -9.98 -10.54 -5.94
N TYR A 67 -10.29 -9.31 -6.34
CA TYR A 67 -11.25 -8.44 -5.62
C TYR A 67 -12.64 -8.39 -6.26
N LEU A 68 -12.83 -9.05 -7.41
CA LEU A 68 -14.13 -9.25 -8.05
C LEU A 68 -14.47 -10.72 -7.94
N GLY A 69 -15.23 -11.08 -6.90
CA GLY A 69 -15.78 -12.43 -6.77
C GLY A 69 -16.66 -12.76 -7.97
N THR A 70 -16.20 -13.72 -8.78
CA THR A 70 -17.03 -14.63 -9.57
C THR A 70 -16.85 -16.02 -9.00
#